data_AF-A0AAN4IEH7-F1
#
_entry.id   AF-A0AAN4IEH7-F1
#
_cell.length_a   1.000
_cell.length_b   1.000
_cell.length_c   1.000
_cell.angle_alpha   90.00
_cell.angle_beta   90.00
_cell.angle_gamma   90.00
#
_symmetry.space_group_name_H-M   'P 1'
#
loop_
_entity.id
_entity.type
_entity.pdbx_description
1 polymer ?
#
loop_
_entity_poly.entity_id
_entity_poly.type
_entity_poly.pdbx_seq_one_letter_code
_entity_poly.pdbx_strand_id
1 'polypeptide(L)'
;MRNKFSGFYPPSTEDFAKLWSECTFVFDANTLLNLYRYPKESREALINIMESIQDRIWIPHQVALEYHKHIYDEMFNQKNAYSKFEKQCSESINKLISELDKLRHSNIDSTLMKNSLEECLKTIKDDLASQLESQPELDKVKEKLSQIIQENVGDPYTKEKLEEMFIKGEERYQSKIPPGFEDQKEKKDRKTLFDGIIYKDEYGDYIYWSQILDKSKEEPIKSIILVTDDNKEDWVLEVKGEKKGPHPELIQEFKKESGNKLFYLYNSEQFLKNAENHLKLKVHLDSDEMSGAIQGIEALKRLDNESFIRNESIKDKDDFFNRYHDILGVDGEQYLTISNKMKMTPNTSVKTANVEILFNLNKEITFIERTRLRDFITDNFNFHYNVIEVDTHLYEISKFNYSISLNYLMEDIEISRREVGEYLERLLIQFYIDRHLKILHNSVKE
;
A
#
# COMPACT_ATOMS: atom_id res chain seq x y z
N MET A 1 -15.78 -31.29 8.38
CA MET A 1 -14.82 -30.38 7.71
C MET A 1 -14.70 -29.04 8.43
N ARG A 2 -15.78 -28.25 8.57
CA ARG A 2 -15.77 -26.91 9.20
C ARG A 2 -14.97 -26.81 10.50
N ASN A 3 -15.20 -27.69 11.47
CA ASN A 3 -14.50 -27.61 12.78
C ASN A 3 -12.99 -27.88 12.70
N LYS A 4 -12.52 -28.67 11.72
CA LYS A 4 -11.10 -29.03 11.58
C LYS A 4 -10.32 -28.09 10.66
N PHE A 5 -11.02 -27.31 9.84
CA PHE A 5 -10.47 -26.38 8.86
C PHE A 5 -11.05 -24.99 9.05
N SER A 6 -11.22 -24.60 10.31
CA SER A 6 -12.07 -23.47 10.68
C SER A 6 -11.54 -22.12 10.20
N GLY A 7 -10.24 -22.01 9.88
CA GLY A 7 -9.65 -20.83 9.25
C GLY A 7 -10.05 -20.61 7.79
N PHE A 8 -10.56 -21.64 7.11
CA PHE A 8 -11.00 -21.54 5.71
C PHE A 8 -12.51 -21.24 5.57
N TYR A 9 -13.22 -21.07 6.69
CA TYR A 9 -14.65 -20.74 6.66
C TYR A 9 -14.85 -19.41 7.36
N PRO A 10 -15.47 -18.42 6.71
CA PRO A 10 -15.82 -17.17 7.38
C PRO A 10 -16.79 -17.43 8.53
N PRO A 11 -16.77 -16.60 9.59
CA PRO A 11 -17.77 -16.65 10.65
C PRO A 11 -19.19 -16.49 10.08
N SER A 12 -20.17 -17.15 10.69
CA SER A 12 -21.59 -16.94 10.37
C SER A 12 -22.07 -15.58 10.88
N THR A 13 -23.26 -15.14 10.44
CA THR A 13 -23.89 -13.91 10.96
C THR A 13 -24.07 -13.97 12.48
N GLU A 14 -24.40 -15.15 13.03
CA GLU A 14 -24.53 -15.38 14.47
C GLU A 14 -23.17 -15.29 15.17
N ASP A 15 -22.12 -15.86 14.57
CA ASP A 15 -20.75 -15.76 15.09
C ASP A 15 -20.27 -14.31 15.11
N PHE A 16 -20.55 -13.52 14.06
CA PHE A 16 -20.20 -12.10 14.02
C PHE A 16 -20.96 -11.28 15.07
N ALA A 17 -22.26 -11.53 15.24
CA ALA A 17 -23.05 -10.87 16.28
C ALA A 17 -22.49 -11.17 17.68
N LYS A 18 -22.11 -12.44 17.91
CA LYS A 18 -21.46 -12.85 19.15
C LYS A 18 -20.11 -12.17 19.33
N LEU A 19 -19.23 -12.24 18.32
CA LEU A 19 -17.92 -11.60 18.28
C LEU A 19 -18.02 -10.14 18.72
N TRP A 20 -18.83 -9.31 18.06
CA TRP A 20 -18.98 -7.89 18.38
C TRP A 20 -19.56 -7.60 19.76
N SER A 21 -20.37 -8.51 20.32
CA SER A 21 -20.99 -8.33 21.64
C SER A 21 -20.02 -8.59 22.79
N GLU A 22 -19.07 -9.52 22.63
CA GLU A 22 -18.23 -10.03 23.73
C GLU A 22 -16.72 -9.88 23.51
N CYS A 23 -16.28 -9.37 22.35
CA CYS A 23 -14.86 -9.29 22.03
C CYS A 23 -14.11 -8.26 22.86
N THR A 24 -12.83 -8.55 23.02
CA THR A 24 -11.81 -7.55 23.30
C THR A 24 -11.29 -6.98 21.98
N PHE A 25 -11.28 -5.66 21.86
CA PHE A 25 -10.73 -4.95 20.71
C PHE A 25 -9.24 -4.72 20.91
N VAL A 26 -8.47 -5.09 19.89
CA VAL A 26 -7.04 -4.82 19.78
C VAL A 26 -6.85 -3.92 18.57
N PHE A 27 -6.19 -2.79 18.76
CA PHE A 27 -5.78 -1.90 17.67
C PHE A 27 -4.29 -2.09 17.46
N ASP A 28 -3.84 -2.23 16.22
CA ASP A 28 -2.42 -2.25 15.88
C ASP A 28 -1.77 -0.85 15.99
N ALA A 29 -0.44 -0.81 15.93
CA ALA A 29 0.28 0.46 16.02
C ALA A 29 -0.03 1.38 14.84
N ASN A 30 -0.16 0.82 13.64
CA ASN A 30 -0.44 1.60 12.42
C ASN A 30 -1.82 2.26 12.47
N THR A 31 -2.87 1.61 12.98
CA THR A 31 -4.20 2.21 13.15
C THR A 31 -4.13 3.36 14.16
N LEU A 32 -3.40 3.20 15.26
CA LEU A 32 -3.19 4.27 16.24
C LEU A 32 -2.41 5.46 15.66
N LEU A 33 -1.41 5.20 14.82
CA LEU A 33 -0.64 6.24 14.12
C LEU A 33 -1.47 6.90 12.99
N ASN A 34 -2.36 6.16 12.35
CA ASN A 34 -3.23 6.69 11.30
C ASN A 34 -4.20 7.75 11.81
N LEU A 35 -4.53 7.76 13.11
CA LEU A 35 -5.28 8.86 13.73
C LEU A 35 -4.61 10.24 13.56
N TYR A 36 -3.30 10.29 13.34
CA TYR A 36 -2.57 11.53 13.06
C TYR A 36 -2.64 11.93 11.59
N ARG A 37 -2.88 10.97 10.70
CA ARG A 37 -2.95 11.12 9.24
C ARG A 37 -4.37 11.41 8.75
N TYR A 38 -5.36 10.84 9.42
CA TYR A 38 -6.74 10.91 8.99
C TYR A 38 -7.30 12.34 9.00
N PRO A 39 -8.21 12.65 8.06
CA PRO A 39 -9.04 13.85 8.13
C PRO A 39 -9.70 13.97 9.49
N LYS A 40 -10.00 15.21 9.91
CA LYS A 40 -10.53 15.51 11.24
C LYS A 40 -11.79 14.68 11.55
N GLU A 41 -12.74 14.63 10.62
CA GLU A 41 -14.00 13.88 10.78
C GLU A 41 -13.74 12.38 10.98
N SER A 42 -12.91 11.76 10.14
CA SER A 42 -12.53 10.35 10.25
C SER A 42 -11.85 10.02 11.59
N ARG A 43 -10.98 10.93 12.05
CA ARG A 43 -10.27 10.80 13.32
C ARG A 43 -11.21 10.90 14.52
N GLU A 44 -12.09 11.91 14.53
CA GLU A 44 -13.07 12.11 15.59
C GLU A 44 -14.04 10.94 15.65
N ALA A 45 -14.49 10.41 14.50
CA ALA A 45 -15.32 9.21 14.44
C ALA A 45 -14.67 7.99 15.09
N LEU A 46 -13.41 7.69 14.74
CA LEU A 46 -12.69 6.56 15.31
C LEU A 46 -12.42 6.74 16.82
N ILE A 47 -12.03 7.95 17.25
CA ILE A 47 -11.85 8.26 18.68
C ILE A 47 -13.15 8.07 19.46
N ASN A 48 -14.28 8.58 18.96
CA ASN A 48 -15.58 8.44 19.64
C ASN A 48 -16.01 6.97 19.77
N ILE A 49 -15.74 6.16 18.74
CA ILE A 49 -15.98 4.72 18.81
C ILE A 49 -15.09 4.08 19.87
N MET A 50 -13.79 4.39 19.87
CA MET A 50 -12.85 3.87 20.87
C MET A 50 -13.26 4.26 22.30
N GLU A 51 -13.69 5.51 22.54
CA GLU A 51 -14.24 5.96 23.82
C GLU A 51 -15.46 5.13 24.24
N SER A 52 -16.38 4.84 23.32
CA SER A 52 -17.60 4.07 23.60
C SER A 52 -17.35 2.60 23.95
N ILE A 53 -16.20 2.06 23.55
CA ILE A 53 -15.81 0.66 23.79
C ILE A 53 -14.59 0.54 24.71
N GLN A 54 -14.17 1.61 25.39
CA GLN A 54 -12.92 1.67 26.16
C GLN A 54 -12.72 0.49 27.12
N ASP A 55 -13.79 0.03 27.79
CA ASP A 55 -13.75 -1.09 28.74
C ASP A 55 -13.45 -2.44 28.08
N ARG A 56 -13.49 -2.50 26.75
CA ARG A 56 -13.20 -3.68 25.93
C ARG A 56 -11.94 -3.52 25.10
N ILE A 57 -11.18 -2.44 25.25
CA ILE A 57 -9.91 -2.24 24.53
C ILE A 57 -8.77 -2.86 25.33
N TRP A 58 -7.88 -3.57 24.64
CA TRP A 58 -6.60 -3.99 25.19
C TRP A 58 -5.51 -3.88 24.12
N ILE A 59 -4.34 -3.36 24.50
CA ILE A 59 -3.24 -3.12 23.58
C ILE A 59 -2.03 -3.98 23.97
N PRO A 60 -1.48 -4.81 23.07
CA PRO A 60 -0.23 -5.53 23.32
C PRO A 60 0.94 -4.58 23.62
N HIS A 61 1.87 -5.02 24.48
CA HIS A 61 3.06 -4.23 24.79
C HIS A 61 3.82 -3.83 23.53
N GLN A 62 4.01 -4.76 22.59
CA GLN A 62 4.74 -4.52 21.36
C GLN A 62 4.09 -3.41 20.53
N VAL A 63 2.76 -3.39 20.46
CA VAL A 63 2.01 -2.33 19.77
C VAL A 63 2.21 -0.98 20.46
N ALA A 64 2.10 -0.93 21.79
CA ALA A 64 2.32 0.30 22.54
C ALA A 64 3.74 0.84 22.35
N LEU A 65 4.74 -0.04 22.35
CA LEU A 65 6.14 0.29 22.10
C LEU A 65 6.34 0.88 20.70
N GLU A 66 5.79 0.24 19.67
CA GLU A 66 5.88 0.72 18.29
C GLU A 66 5.18 2.06 18.10
N TYR A 67 3.97 2.23 18.67
CA TYR A 67 3.26 3.50 18.67
C TYR A 67 4.12 4.62 19.28
N HIS A 68 4.68 4.41 20.48
CA HIS A 68 5.50 5.42 21.15
C HIS A 68 6.82 5.71 20.43
N LYS A 69 7.39 4.74 19.73
CA LYS A 69 8.60 4.92 18.91
C LYS A 69 8.33 5.83 17.71
N HIS A 70 7.15 5.74 17.10
CA HIS A 70 6.85 6.38 15.83
C HIS A 70 5.97 7.63 15.92
N ILE A 71 5.29 7.87 17.05
CA ILE A 71 4.35 8.98 17.22
C ILE A 71 4.97 10.36 16.91
N TYR A 72 6.18 10.65 17.40
CA TYR A 72 6.80 11.97 17.20
C TYR A 72 7.25 12.17 15.76
N ASP A 73 7.75 11.12 15.11
CA ASP A 73 8.09 11.16 13.69
C ASP A 73 6.82 11.41 12.87
N GLU A 74 5.70 10.76 13.20
CA GLU A 74 4.43 10.97 12.53
C GLU A 74 3.93 12.41 12.72
N MET A 75 3.91 12.91 13.96
CA MET A 75 3.53 14.29 14.26
C MET A 75 4.43 15.31 13.55
N PHE A 76 5.72 15.05 13.46
CA PHE A 76 6.69 15.88 12.74
C PHE A 76 6.44 15.85 11.23
N ASN A 77 6.19 14.67 10.65
CA ASN A 77 5.90 14.51 9.23
C ASN A 77 4.62 15.24 8.83
N GLN A 78 3.56 15.14 9.63
CA GLN A 78 2.30 15.85 9.39
C GLN A 78 2.49 17.37 9.41
N LYS A 79 3.24 17.91 10.39
CA LYS A 79 3.53 19.35 10.46
C LYS A 79 4.43 19.83 9.31
N ASN A 80 5.41 19.01 8.91
CA ASN A 80 6.38 19.39 7.87
C ASN A 80 5.92 19.10 6.44
N ALA A 81 4.84 18.36 6.22
CA ALA A 81 4.28 18.17 4.89
C ALA A 81 3.98 19.52 4.22
N TYR A 82 3.38 20.45 4.97
CA TYR A 82 3.08 21.81 4.52
C TYR A 82 4.34 22.58 4.13
N SER A 83 5.32 22.66 5.03
CA SER A 83 6.55 23.43 4.78
C SER A 83 7.38 22.82 3.65
N LYS A 84 7.42 21.49 3.54
CA LYS A 84 8.09 20.78 2.45
C LYS A 84 7.41 21.05 1.11
N PHE A 85 6.08 20.98 1.06
CA PHE A 85 5.33 21.27 -0.16
C PHE A 85 5.45 22.74 -0.57
N GLU A 86 5.34 23.68 0.39
CA GLU A 86 5.56 25.10 0.15
C GLU A 86 6.93 25.37 -0.45
N LYS A 87 7.97 24.73 0.10
CA LYS A 87 9.35 24.81 -0.39
C LYS A 87 9.46 24.28 -1.82
N GLN A 88 8.88 23.13 -2.13
CA GLN A 88 8.89 22.53 -3.47
C GLN A 88 8.17 23.41 -4.51
N CYS A 89 7.00 23.96 -4.16
CA CYS A 89 6.28 24.91 -5.01
C CYS A 89 7.13 26.17 -5.23
N SER A 90 7.72 26.72 -4.17
CA SER A 90 8.57 27.90 -4.24
C SER A 90 9.78 27.66 -5.15
N GLU A 91 10.50 26.56 -4.97
CA GLU A 91 11.65 26.20 -5.80
C GLU A 91 11.27 26.01 -7.27
N SER A 92 10.16 25.30 -7.55
CA SER A 92 9.70 25.04 -8.92
C SER A 92 9.25 26.30 -9.64
N ILE A 93 8.45 27.14 -8.98
CA ILE A 93 7.95 28.39 -9.55
C ILE A 93 9.10 29.39 -9.73
N ASN A 94 10.00 29.53 -8.76
CA ASN A 94 11.17 30.40 -8.89
C ASN A 94 12.11 29.96 -10.02
N LYS A 95 12.25 28.64 -10.25
CA LYS A 95 12.99 28.13 -11.40
C LYS A 95 12.35 28.57 -12.72
N LEU A 96 11.03 28.43 -12.88
CA LEU A 96 10.30 28.90 -14.07
C LEU A 96 10.45 30.41 -14.27
N ILE A 97 10.33 31.21 -13.21
CA ILE A 97 10.56 32.66 -13.26
C ILE A 97 11.99 32.96 -13.73
N SER A 98 12.98 32.24 -13.22
CA SER A 98 14.39 32.43 -13.62
C SER A 98 14.64 32.07 -15.09
N GLU A 99 13.92 31.08 -15.62
CA GLU A 99 13.99 30.69 -17.04
C GLU A 99 13.33 31.74 -17.93
N LEU A 100 12.16 32.27 -17.52
CA LEU A 100 11.52 33.41 -18.18
C LEU A 100 12.40 34.67 -18.19
N ASP A 101 13.13 34.93 -17.10
CA ASP A 101 14.06 36.06 -17.01
C ASP A 101 15.26 35.92 -17.98
N LYS A 102 15.63 34.69 -18.38
CA LYS A 102 16.67 34.45 -19.41
C LYS A 102 16.16 34.65 -20.83
N LEU A 103 14.85 34.60 -21.06
CA LEU A 103 14.21 34.80 -22.36
C LEU A 103 14.05 36.28 -22.75
N ARG A 104 14.61 37.21 -21.97
CA ARG A 104 14.58 38.67 -22.27
C ARG A 104 15.16 39.03 -23.65
N HIS A 105 15.95 38.15 -24.26
CA HIS A 105 16.55 38.35 -25.58
C HIS A 105 15.70 37.81 -26.76
N SER A 106 14.57 37.14 -26.51
CA SER A 106 13.77 36.46 -27.55
C SER A 106 12.49 37.20 -27.99
N ASN A 107 12.37 38.52 -27.75
CA ASN A 107 11.17 39.33 -28.04
C ASN A 107 9.87 38.84 -27.36
N ILE A 108 9.97 37.98 -26.34
CA ILE A 108 8.84 37.54 -25.52
C ILE A 108 8.65 38.53 -24.36
N ASP A 109 7.47 39.15 -24.25
CA ASP A 109 7.09 39.88 -23.03
C ASP A 109 6.70 38.89 -21.94
N SER A 110 7.60 38.68 -20.99
CA SER A 110 7.43 37.74 -19.88
C SER A 110 6.79 38.35 -18.63
N THR A 111 6.45 39.63 -18.64
CA THR A 111 5.96 40.37 -17.46
C THR A 111 4.66 39.78 -16.91
N LEU A 112 3.66 39.56 -17.78
CA LEU A 112 2.38 38.97 -17.36
C LEU A 112 2.55 37.54 -16.85
N MET A 113 3.37 36.73 -17.51
CA MET A 113 3.64 35.35 -17.10
C MET A 113 4.33 35.28 -15.74
N LYS A 114 5.30 36.17 -15.48
CA LYS A 114 5.97 36.29 -14.19
C LYS A 114 5.00 36.69 -13.08
N ASN A 115 4.18 37.71 -13.31
CA ASN A 115 3.18 38.14 -12.33
C ASN A 115 2.19 37.02 -11.99
N SER A 116 1.70 36.27 -13.00
CA SER A 116 0.80 35.13 -12.77
C SER A 116 1.47 34.00 -11.96
N LEU A 117 2.76 33.74 -12.19
CA LEU A 117 3.51 32.75 -11.41
C LEU A 117 3.73 33.20 -9.96
N GLU A 118 4.06 34.47 -9.74
CA GLU A 118 4.22 35.05 -8.40
C GLU A 118 2.89 35.05 -7.62
N GLU A 119 1.78 35.40 -8.28
CA GLU A 119 0.43 35.36 -7.70
C GLU A 119 -0.02 33.93 -7.38
N CYS A 120 0.28 32.97 -8.26
CA CYS A 120 0.04 31.55 -8.01
C CYS A 120 0.81 31.08 -6.76
N LEU A 121 2.10 31.40 -6.65
CA LEU A 121 2.90 31.05 -5.48
C LEU A 121 2.34 31.68 -4.20
N LYS A 122 1.93 32.94 -4.26
CA LYS A 122 1.30 33.62 -3.11
C LYS A 122 0.01 32.92 -2.69
N THR A 123 -0.87 32.60 -3.65
CA THR A 123 -2.13 31.90 -3.39
C THR A 123 -1.90 30.55 -2.70
N ILE A 124 -0.92 29.77 -3.19
CA ILE A 124 -0.54 28.49 -2.58
C ILE A 124 -0.05 28.69 -1.13
N LYS A 125 0.80 29.70 -0.88
CA LYS A 125 1.30 29.98 0.47
C LYS A 125 0.19 30.38 1.44
N ASP A 126 -0.70 31.26 1.00
CA ASP A 126 -1.82 31.74 1.82
C ASP A 126 -2.79 30.58 2.15
N ASP A 127 -3.09 29.71 1.18
CA ASP A 127 -3.92 28.52 1.37
C ASP A 127 -3.29 27.53 2.36
N LEU A 128 -2.00 27.18 2.17
CA LEU A 128 -1.27 26.28 3.08
C LEU A 128 -1.20 26.83 4.51
N ALA A 129 -0.98 28.14 4.67
CA ALA A 129 -0.96 28.78 5.98
C ALA A 129 -2.33 28.67 6.67
N SER A 130 -3.42 28.95 5.94
CA SER A 130 -4.78 28.84 6.47
C SER A 130 -5.14 27.40 6.88
N GLN A 131 -4.74 26.42 6.07
CA GLN A 131 -4.98 25.00 6.37
C GLN A 131 -4.17 24.55 7.59
N LEU A 132 -2.91 24.99 7.72
CA LEU A 132 -2.06 24.69 8.87
C LEU A 132 -2.64 25.24 10.18
N GLU A 133 -3.19 26.46 10.18
CA GLU A 133 -3.87 27.04 11.36
C GLU A 133 -5.12 26.25 11.75
N SER A 134 -5.81 25.66 10.78
CA SER A 134 -7.01 24.85 11.02
C SER A 134 -6.72 23.42 11.48
N GLN A 135 -5.45 22.98 11.46
CA GLN A 135 -5.10 21.61 11.80
C GLN A 135 -5.34 21.31 13.28
N PRO A 136 -5.81 20.09 13.62
CA PRO A 136 -5.99 19.69 15.00
C PRO A 136 -4.66 19.72 15.74
N GLU A 137 -4.70 20.13 17.01
CA GLU A 137 -3.56 19.95 17.90
C GLU A 137 -3.30 18.45 18.08
N LEU A 138 -2.30 17.93 17.38
CA LEU A 138 -1.96 16.50 17.39
C LEU A 138 -1.60 15.99 18.80
N ASP A 139 -1.10 16.86 19.67
CA ASP A 139 -0.84 16.53 21.07
C ASP A 139 -2.12 16.13 21.82
N LYS A 140 -3.28 16.73 21.49
CA LYS A 140 -4.58 16.35 22.07
C LYS A 140 -5.00 14.93 21.67
N VAL A 141 -4.61 14.46 20.48
CA VAL A 141 -4.89 13.08 20.04
C VAL A 141 -4.16 12.08 20.93
N LYS A 142 -2.89 12.37 21.25
CA LYS A 142 -2.07 11.55 22.15
C LYS A 142 -2.68 11.48 23.55
N GLU A 143 -3.11 12.62 24.09
CA GLU A 143 -3.75 12.69 25.41
C GLU A 143 -5.05 11.88 25.44
N LYS A 144 -5.92 12.03 24.44
CA LYS A 144 -7.16 11.26 24.32
C LYS A 144 -6.89 9.75 24.26
N LEU A 145 -5.95 9.32 23.42
CA LEU A 145 -5.59 7.90 23.34
C LEU A 145 -5.07 7.36 24.67
N SER A 146 -4.26 8.13 25.39
CA SER A 146 -3.81 7.76 26.73
C SER A 146 -4.96 7.62 27.73
N GLN A 147 -6.00 8.47 27.62
CA GLN A 147 -7.19 8.42 28.48
C GLN A 147 -8.12 7.26 28.14
N ILE A 148 -8.20 6.85 26.88
CA ILE A 148 -9.00 5.71 26.42
C ILE A 148 -8.33 4.40 26.81
N ILE A 149 -7.02 4.28 26.58
CA ILE A 149 -6.28 3.03 26.78
C ILE A 149 -5.95 2.83 28.26
N GLN A 150 -5.59 3.90 28.99
CA GLN A 150 -5.22 3.86 30.42
C GLN A 150 -4.21 2.75 30.72
N GLU A 151 -4.54 1.86 31.66
CA GLU A 151 -3.72 0.72 32.08
C GLU A 151 -3.99 -0.54 31.25
N ASN A 152 -4.83 -0.49 30.21
CA ASN A 152 -5.19 -1.64 29.38
C ASN A 152 -4.11 -2.00 28.35
N VAL A 153 -2.85 -2.03 28.79
CA VAL A 153 -1.68 -2.43 27.99
C VAL A 153 -1.13 -3.74 28.55
N GLY A 154 -0.75 -4.66 27.67
CA GLY A 154 -0.11 -5.91 28.06
C GLY A 154 1.27 -5.70 28.68
N ASP A 155 1.66 -6.63 29.54
CA ASP A 155 3.01 -6.66 30.11
C ASP A 155 4.06 -7.00 29.02
N PRO A 156 5.29 -6.46 29.14
CA PRO A 156 6.39 -6.88 28.29
C PRO A 156 6.72 -8.36 28.51
N TYR A 157 7.16 -9.03 27.45
CA TYR A 157 7.80 -10.33 27.63
C TYR A 157 9.17 -10.18 28.31
N THR A 158 9.54 -11.18 29.10
CA THR A 158 10.88 -11.22 29.69
C THR A 158 11.93 -11.38 28.60
N LYS A 159 13.17 -11.01 28.93
CA LYS A 159 14.31 -11.17 28.03
C LYS A 159 14.47 -12.63 27.56
N GLU A 160 14.32 -13.59 28.46
CA GLU A 160 14.45 -15.02 28.17
C GLU A 160 13.35 -15.47 27.19
N LYS A 161 12.12 -15.01 27.41
CA LYS A 161 10.99 -15.29 26.50
C LYS A 161 11.24 -14.73 25.11
N LEU A 162 11.75 -13.50 25.01
CA LEU A 162 12.09 -12.88 23.72
C LEU A 162 13.22 -13.64 23.01
N GLU A 163 14.26 -14.07 23.74
CA GLU A 163 15.35 -14.88 23.18
C GLU A 163 14.83 -16.21 22.60
N GLU A 164 13.93 -16.90 23.30
CA GLU A 164 13.25 -18.09 22.75
C GLU A 164 12.42 -17.78 21.51
N MET A 165 11.73 -16.64 21.51
CA MET A 165 10.92 -16.22 20.38
C MET A 165 11.75 -15.86 19.16
N PHE A 166 12.95 -15.31 19.32
CA PHE A 166 13.83 -15.02 18.19
C PHE A 166 14.30 -16.31 17.48
N ILE A 167 14.54 -17.38 18.24
CA ILE A 167 14.90 -18.68 17.67
C ILE A 167 13.71 -19.27 16.90
N LYS A 168 12.52 -19.26 17.50
CA LYS A 168 11.29 -19.75 16.84
C LYS A 168 10.86 -18.88 15.66
N GLY A 169 11.08 -17.57 15.75
CA GLY A 169 10.75 -16.59 14.73
C GLY A 169 11.53 -16.85 13.45
N GLU A 170 12.83 -17.17 13.58
CA GLU A 170 13.66 -17.57 12.45
C GLU A 170 13.07 -18.79 11.72
N GLU A 171 12.71 -19.84 12.46
CA GLU A 171 12.09 -21.05 11.88
C GLU A 171 10.73 -20.76 11.23
N ARG A 172 9.88 -19.94 11.88
CA ARG A 172 8.58 -19.51 11.35
C ARG A 172 8.75 -18.78 10.03
N TYR A 173 9.65 -17.80 9.95
CA TYR A 173 9.82 -16.97 8.75
C TYR A 173 10.46 -17.74 7.61
N GLN A 174 11.43 -18.61 7.89
CA GLN A 174 11.97 -19.55 6.88
C GLN A 174 10.88 -20.45 6.28
N SER A 175 9.90 -20.83 7.11
CA SER A 175 8.76 -21.65 6.71
C SER A 175 7.56 -20.83 6.19
N LYS A 176 7.69 -19.50 6.08
CA LYS A 176 6.61 -18.56 5.73
C LYS A 176 5.34 -18.72 6.58
N ILE A 177 5.52 -18.96 7.87
CA ILE A 177 4.41 -19.07 8.82
C ILE A 177 4.04 -17.64 9.28
N PRO A 178 2.79 -17.20 9.08
CA PRO A 178 2.33 -15.85 9.43
C PRO A 178 2.24 -15.62 10.95
N PRO A 179 2.22 -14.37 11.44
CA PRO A 179 2.48 -13.14 10.71
C PRO A 179 3.94 -12.68 10.83
N GLY A 180 4.34 -11.74 9.98
CA GLY A 180 5.60 -10.99 10.02
C GLY A 180 6.67 -11.41 9.01
N PHE A 181 6.47 -12.48 8.24
CA PHE A 181 7.50 -12.97 7.32
C PHE A 181 7.71 -12.02 6.12
N GLU A 182 6.71 -11.21 5.77
CA GLU A 182 6.82 -10.21 4.70
C GLU A 182 7.74 -9.04 5.10
N ASP A 183 7.83 -8.73 6.40
CA ASP A 183 8.63 -7.60 6.90
C ASP A 183 10.10 -7.94 7.18
N GLN A 184 10.45 -9.23 7.11
CA GLN A 184 11.76 -9.72 7.53
C GLN A 184 12.90 -9.00 6.81
N LYS A 185 12.77 -8.76 5.50
CA LYS A 185 13.83 -8.12 4.69
C LYS A 185 14.05 -6.67 5.07
N GLU A 186 12.98 -5.93 5.33
CA GLU A 186 13.06 -4.49 5.60
C GLU A 186 13.60 -4.21 7.01
N LYS A 187 13.16 -5.01 7.98
CA LYS A 187 13.46 -4.82 9.40
C LYS A 187 14.70 -5.58 9.88
N LYS A 188 15.37 -6.31 8.98
CA LYS A 188 16.53 -7.13 9.31
C LYS A 188 17.59 -6.36 10.08
N ASP A 189 18.12 -6.98 11.13
CA ASP A 189 19.19 -6.45 12.01
C ASP A 189 18.83 -5.16 12.79
N ARG A 190 17.62 -4.59 12.58
CA ARG A 190 17.15 -3.43 13.35
C ARG A 190 16.76 -3.87 14.76
N LYS A 191 17.12 -3.05 15.74
CA LYS A 191 16.91 -3.33 17.16
C LYS A 191 16.34 -2.12 17.87
N THR A 192 15.42 -2.39 18.78
CA THR A 192 14.86 -1.40 19.69
C THR A 192 15.28 -1.73 21.11
N LEU A 193 15.81 -0.75 21.84
CA LEU A 193 16.09 -0.85 23.27
C LEU A 193 14.95 -0.17 24.03
N PHE A 194 14.26 -0.92 24.89
CA PHE A 194 13.25 -0.37 25.78
C PHE A 194 13.36 -1.06 27.14
N ASP A 195 13.42 -0.25 28.21
CA ASP A 195 13.55 -0.73 29.59
C ASP A 195 14.69 -1.75 29.81
N GLY A 196 15.84 -1.52 29.18
CA GLY A 196 16.99 -2.42 29.27
C GLY A 196 16.86 -3.73 28.47
N ILE A 197 15.75 -3.94 27.76
CA ILE A 197 15.48 -5.13 26.94
C ILE A 197 15.67 -4.78 25.45
N ILE A 198 16.32 -5.68 24.72
CA ILE A 198 16.54 -5.55 23.28
C ILE A 198 15.46 -6.34 22.53
N TYR A 199 14.69 -5.63 21.72
CA TYR A 199 13.74 -6.16 20.75
C TYR A 199 14.41 -6.20 19.38
N LYS A 200 14.24 -7.29 18.65
CA LYS A 200 14.60 -7.37 17.24
C LYS A 200 13.38 -6.99 16.42
N ASP A 201 13.45 -5.87 15.70
CA ASP A 201 12.29 -5.28 15.03
C ASP A 201 11.71 -6.22 13.96
N GLU A 202 12.55 -7.07 13.36
CA GLU A 202 12.13 -8.10 12.40
C GLU A 202 11.09 -9.07 12.96
N TYR A 203 11.07 -9.32 14.27
CA TYR A 203 10.11 -10.22 14.93
C TYR A 203 8.95 -9.48 15.60
N GLY A 204 8.79 -8.17 15.38
CA GLY A 204 7.75 -7.34 16.00
C GLY A 204 6.35 -7.95 15.85
N ASP A 205 5.95 -8.26 14.62
CA ASP A 205 4.65 -8.86 14.30
C ASP A 205 4.43 -10.21 15.00
N TYR A 206 5.48 -11.05 15.09
CA TYR A 206 5.37 -12.34 15.79
C TYR A 206 5.25 -12.16 17.31
N ILE A 207 5.97 -11.20 17.89
CA ILE A 207 5.86 -10.84 19.32
C ILE A 207 4.45 -10.33 19.62
N TYR A 208 3.99 -9.37 18.84
CA TYR A 208 2.65 -8.80 18.90
C TYR A 208 1.55 -9.88 18.80
N TRP A 209 1.64 -10.77 17.81
CA TRP A 209 0.68 -11.85 17.63
C TRP A 209 0.71 -12.84 18.81
N SER A 210 1.89 -13.17 19.33
CA SER A 210 2.02 -14.05 20.49
C SER A 210 1.38 -13.43 21.73
N GLN A 211 1.48 -12.12 21.92
CA GLN A 211 0.82 -11.43 23.03
C GLN A 211 -0.71 -11.49 22.91
N ILE A 212 -1.26 -11.38 21.69
CA ILE A 212 -2.69 -11.63 21.44
C ILE A 212 -3.07 -13.06 21.81
N LEU A 213 -2.27 -14.06 21.38
CA LEU A 213 -2.53 -15.46 21.68
C LEU A 213 -2.51 -15.73 23.19
N ASP A 214 -1.56 -15.16 23.92
CA ASP A 214 -1.48 -15.31 25.38
C ASP A 214 -2.65 -14.62 26.07
N LYS A 215 -3.00 -13.39 25.67
CA LYS A 215 -4.18 -12.69 26.18
C LYS A 215 -5.46 -13.49 25.95
N SER A 216 -5.59 -14.11 24.78
CA SER A 216 -6.77 -14.91 24.43
C SER A 216 -6.99 -16.12 25.33
N LYS A 217 -5.96 -16.60 26.05
CA LYS A 217 -6.07 -17.73 26.98
C LYS A 217 -6.73 -17.34 28.31
N GLU A 218 -6.76 -16.07 28.65
CA GLU A 218 -7.40 -15.60 29.89
C GLU A 218 -8.91 -15.86 29.88
N GLU A 219 -9.44 -16.36 30.99
CA GLU A 219 -10.87 -16.67 31.19
C GLU A 219 -11.86 -15.53 30.89
N PRO A 220 -11.61 -14.26 31.26
CA PRO A 220 -12.52 -13.16 30.92
C PRO A 220 -12.61 -12.91 29.41
N ILE A 221 -11.58 -13.25 28.63
CA ILE A 221 -11.55 -13.01 27.19
C ILE A 221 -12.37 -14.07 26.47
N LYS A 222 -13.39 -13.65 25.71
CA LYS A 222 -14.29 -14.55 24.98
C LYS A 222 -14.00 -14.61 23.49
N SER A 223 -13.59 -13.48 22.92
CA SER A 223 -13.14 -13.36 21.54
C SER A 223 -12.27 -12.12 21.36
N ILE A 224 -11.56 -12.03 20.23
CA ILE A 224 -10.73 -10.88 19.89
C ILE A 224 -11.09 -10.35 18.50
N ILE A 225 -11.26 -9.03 18.40
CA ILE A 225 -11.27 -8.31 17.13
C ILE A 225 -9.97 -7.53 17.03
N LEU A 226 -9.20 -7.81 15.99
CA LEU A 226 -8.06 -6.99 15.61
C LEU A 226 -8.48 -5.94 14.58
N VAL A 227 -8.21 -4.67 14.86
CA VAL A 227 -8.24 -3.57 13.91
C VAL A 227 -6.82 -3.29 13.42
N THR A 228 -6.57 -3.54 12.13
CA THR A 228 -5.27 -3.28 11.49
C THR A 228 -5.45 -2.93 10.02
N ASP A 229 -4.72 -1.92 9.56
CA ASP A 229 -4.64 -1.58 8.14
C ASP A 229 -3.55 -2.36 7.39
N ASP A 230 -2.88 -3.32 8.05
CA ASP A 230 -1.98 -4.25 7.37
C ASP A 230 -2.78 -5.21 6.48
N ASN A 231 -2.41 -5.25 5.20
CA ASN A 231 -3.06 -6.06 4.17
C ASN A 231 -2.11 -7.05 3.52
N LYS A 232 -0.93 -7.27 4.11
CA LYS A 232 0.07 -8.22 3.61
C LYS A 232 -0.47 -9.66 3.62
N GLU A 233 0.13 -10.52 2.80
CA GLU A 233 -0.32 -11.90 2.62
C GLU A 233 -0.25 -12.74 3.90
N ASP A 234 0.60 -12.34 4.84
CA ASP A 234 0.76 -12.98 6.14
C ASP A 234 -0.31 -12.57 7.16
N TRP A 235 -1.08 -11.50 6.90
CA TRP A 235 -2.21 -11.08 7.72
C TRP A 235 -3.57 -11.38 7.07
N VAL A 236 -3.67 -11.21 5.74
CA VAL A 236 -4.94 -11.26 4.99
C VAL A 236 -4.84 -12.25 3.84
N LEU A 237 -5.86 -13.10 3.69
CA LEU A 237 -6.01 -13.95 2.52
C LEU A 237 -6.55 -13.14 1.34
N GLU A 238 -5.74 -13.03 0.29
CA GLU A 238 -6.15 -12.46 -0.99
C GLU A 238 -6.15 -13.53 -2.08
N VAL A 239 -7.22 -13.60 -2.87
CA VAL A 239 -7.34 -14.53 -3.98
C VAL A 239 -7.74 -13.76 -5.22
N LYS A 240 -6.84 -13.67 -6.21
CA LYS A 240 -7.05 -12.97 -7.48
C LYS A 240 -7.50 -11.51 -7.30
N GLY A 241 -6.88 -10.79 -6.37
CA GLY A 241 -7.24 -9.39 -6.06
C GLY A 241 -8.44 -9.24 -5.11
N GLU A 242 -9.11 -10.33 -4.73
CA GLU A 242 -10.22 -10.28 -3.79
C GLU A 242 -9.79 -10.70 -2.38
N LYS A 243 -9.87 -9.77 -1.43
CA LYS A 243 -9.65 -10.05 0.00
C LYS A 243 -10.78 -10.91 0.56
N LYS A 244 -10.43 -12.03 1.18
CA LYS A 244 -11.37 -13.01 1.75
C LYS A 244 -11.47 -12.95 3.27
N GLY A 245 -10.59 -12.21 3.93
CA GLY A 245 -10.56 -12.04 5.39
C GLY A 245 -9.18 -12.39 5.98
N PRO A 246 -9.10 -12.61 7.30
CA PRO A 246 -7.84 -12.94 7.96
C PRO A 246 -7.20 -14.20 7.37
N HIS A 247 -5.88 -14.27 7.38
CA HIS A 247 -5.16 -15.44 6.88
C HIS A 247 -5.60 -16.71 7.63
N PRO A 248 -5.96 -17.82 6.93
CA PRO A 248 -6.52 -19.01 7.55
C PRO A 248 -5.67 -19.62 8.68
N GLU A 249 -4.34 -19.54 8.56
CA GLU A 249 -3.43 -20.05 9.59
C GLU A 249 -3.51 -19.25 10.89
N LEU A 250 -3.71 -17.93 10.83
CA LEU A 250 -3.91 -17.10 12.03
C LEU A 250 -5.18 -17.51 12.78
N ILE A 251 -6.28 -17.70 12.06
CA ILE A 251 -7.56 -18.15 12.65
C ILE A 251 -7.38 -19.54 13.27
N GLN A 252 -6.67 -20.44 12.58
CA GLN A 252 -6.46 -21.82 13.03
C GLN A 252 -5.54 -21.90 14.25
N GLU A 253 -4.46 -21.11 14.28
CA GLU A 253 -3.56 -20.97 15.42
C GLU A 253 -4.28 -20.36 16.62
N PHE A 254 -5.00 -19.26 16.41
CA PHE A 254 -5.79 -18.61 17.46
C PHE A 254 -6.77 -19.58 18.11
N LYS A 255 -7.58 -20.30 17.31
CA LYS A 255 -8.54 -21.26 17.86
C LYS A 255 -7.86 -22.39 18.62
N LYS A 256 -6.71 -22.87 18.15
CA LYS A 256 -5.95 -23.92 18.82
C LYS A 256 -5.45 -23.44 20.19
N GLU A 257 -4.85 -22.25 20.24
CA GLU A 257 -4.22 -21.70 21.45
C GLU A 257 -5.24 -21.18 22.48
N SER A 258 -6.37 -20.64 22.01
CA SER A 258 -7.40 -20.00 22.85
C SER A 258 -8.50 -20.93 23.37
N GLY A 259 -8.50 -22.21 22.96
CA GLY A 259 -9.57 -23.15 23.31
C GLY A 259 -10.85 -22.97 22.49
N ASN A 260 -10.71 -22.74 21.18
CA ASN A 260 -11.78 -22.50 20.19
C ASN A 260 -12.52 -21.16 20.32
N LYS A 261 -11.89 -20.11 20.88
CA LYS A 261 -12.46 -18.76 20.89
C LYS A 261 -12.47 -18.15 19.48
N LEU A 262 -13.30 -17.13 19.29
CA LEU A 262 -13.44 -16.44 18.00
C LEU A 262 -12.38 -15.34 17.85
N PHE A 263 -11.85 -15.21 16.64
CA PHE A 263 -10.94 -14.15 16.23
C PHE A 263 -11.36 -13.64 14.85
N TYR A 264 -11.29 -12.33 14.66
CA TYR A 264 -11.43 -11.72 13.34
C TYR A 264 -10.58 -10.46 13.22
N LEU A 265 -10.35 -10.05 11.98
CA LEU A 265 -9.54 -8.89 11.60
C LEU A 265 -10.39 -7.97 10.74
N TYR A 266 -10.39 -6.68 11.07
CA TYR A 266 -10.96 -5.61 10.25
C TYR A 266 -9.89 -4.58 9.94
N ASN A 267 -9.91 -4.03 8.73
CA ASN A 267 -9.23 -2.76 8.49
C ASN A 267 -10.04 -1.58 9.06
N SER A 268 -9.44 -0.40 9.16
CA SER A 268 -10.08 0.76 9.80
C SER A 268 -11.43 1.15 9.16
N GLU A 269 -11.53 1.04 7.84
CA GLU A 269 -12.76 1.34 7.08
C GLU A 269 -13.87 0.33 7.40
N GLN A 270 -13.54 -0.96 7.34
CA GLN A 270 -14.47 -2.03 7.68
C GLN A 270 -14.87 -1.95 9.16
N PHE A 271 -13.94 -1.61 10.04
CA PHE A 271 -14.20 -1.44 11.46
C PHE A 271 -15.24 -0.34 11.70
N LEU A 272 -15.09 0.85 11.08
CA LEU A 272 -16.08 1.92 11.17
C LEU A 272 -17.47 1.47 10.65
N LYS A 273 -17.51 0.85 9.46
CA LYS A 273 -18.76 0.32 8.86
C LYS A 273 -19.47 -0.69 9.76
N ASN A 274 -18.73 -1.58 10.41
CA ASN A 274 -19.31 -2.62 11.27
C ASN A 274 -19.63 -2.09 12.68
N ALA A 275 -18.85 -1.15 13.20
CA ALA A 275 -19.11 -0.50 14.48
C ALA A 275 -20.49 0.19 14.50
N GLU A 276 -20.84 0.91 13.44
CA GLU A 276 -22.17 1.54 13.28
C GLU A 276 -23.30 0.53 13.44
N ASN A 277 -23.19 -0.61 12.75
CA ASN A 277 -24.20 -1.66 12.73
C ASN A 277 -24.33 -2.43 14.06
N HIS A 278 -23.18 -2.74 14.69
CA HIS A 278 -23.15 -3.67 15.82
C HIS A 278 -23.18 -2.99 17.18
N LEU A 279 -22.56 -1.81 17.32
CA LEU A 279 -22.40 -1.18 18.62
C LEU A 279 -23.61 -0.34 19.03
N LYS A 280 -24.63 -0.19 18.16
CA LYS A 280 -25.81 0.67 18.37
C LYS A 280 -25.41 1.97 19.05
N LEU A 281 -24.36 2.57 18.49
CA LEU A 281 -23.61 3.63 19.11
C LEU A 281 -24.60 4.70 19.58
N LYS A 282 -24.64 4.99 20.90
CA LYS A 282 -25.17 6.26 21.40
C LYS A 282 -24.21 7.41 21.07
N VAL A 283 -23.41 7.26 20.02
CA VAL A 283 -22.48 8.27 19.57
C VAL A 283 -23.32 9.27 18.80
N HIS A 284 -23.12 10.55 19.09
CA HIS A 284 -23.75 11.68 18.41
C HIS A 284 -23.28 11.83 16.95
N LEU A 285 -22.91 10.74 16.29
CA LEU A 285 -22.55 10.73 14.88
C LEU A 285 -23.77 10.27 14.10
N ASP A 286 -24.33 11.15 13.28
CA ASP A 286 -25.36 10.72 12.34
C ASP A 286 -24.75 9.86 11.20
N SER A 287 -25.60 9.24 10.40
CA SER A 287 -25.16 8.33 9.33
C SER A 287 -24.34 9.07 8.25
N ASP A 288 -24.57 10.37 8.06
CA ASP A 288 -23.84 11.18 7.08
C ASP A 288 -22.42 11.46 7.57
N GLU A 289 -22.23 11.77 8.85
CA GLU A 289 -20.92 11.95 9.47
C GLU A 289 -20.09 10.66 9.43
N MET A 290 -20.69 9.49 9.68
CA MET A 290 -20.01 8.20 9.53
C MET A 290 -19.63 7.90 8.08
N SER A 291 -20.50 8.21 7.11
CA SER A 291 -20.21 8.07 5.69
C SER A 291 -19.04 8.96 5.25
N GLY A 292 -19.02 10.22 5.70
CA GLY A 292 -17.91 11.15 5.45
C GLY A 292 -16.59 10.66 6.06
N ALA A 293 -16.63 10.19 7.31
CA ALA A 293 -15.48 9.60 7.99
C ALA A 293 -14.89 8.42 7.22
N ILE A 294 -15.73 7.50 6.73
CA ILE A 294 -15.33 6.35 5.92
C ILE A 294 -14.69 6.82 4.60
N GLN A 295 -15.34 7.75 3.89
CA GLN A 295 -14.82 8.27 2.62
C GLN A 295 -13.46 8.96 2.79
N GLY A 296 -13.25 9.66 3.90
CA GLY A 296 -11.95 10.28 4.23
C GLY A 296 -10.83 9.24 4.39
N ILE A 297 -11.10 8.11 5.04
CA ILE A 297 -10.13 7.00 5.16
C ILE A 297 -9.87 6.35 3.80
N GLU A 298 -10.93 6.09 3.02
CA GLU A 298 -10.79 5.51 1.68
C GLU A 298 -9.97 6.39 0.74
N ALA A 299 -10.19 7.71 0.76
CA ALA A 299 -9.44 8.67 -0.05
C ALA A 299 -7.95 8.67 0.31
N LEU A 300 -7.61 8.68 1.59
CA LEU A 300 -6.23 8.63 2.05
C LEU A 300 -5.52 7.34 1.61
N LYS A 301 -6.19 6.19 1.78
CA LYS A 301 -5.64 4.88 1.35
C LYS A 301 -5.43 4.80 -0.18
N ARG A 302 -6.33 5.39 -0.98
CA ARG A 302 -6.16 5.45 -2.44
C ARG A 302 -4.92 6.24 -2.82
N LEU A 303 -4.69 7.39 -2.18
CA LEU A 303 -3.51 8.23 -2.43
C LEU A 303 -2.21 7.50 -2.05
N ASP A 304 -2.19 6.80 -0.91
CA ASP A 304 -1.04 6.01 -0.48
C ASP A 304 -0.72 4.91 -1.50
N ASN A 305 -1.72 4.15 -1.94
CA ASN A 305 -1.54 3.12 -2.97
C ASN A 305 -1.05 3.69 -4.30
N GLU A 306 -1.61 4.81 -4.77
CA GLU A 306 -1.16 5.47 -6.01
C GLU A 306 0.29 5.95 -5.91
N SER A 307 0.70 6.45 -4.73
CA SER A 307 2.07 6.88 -4.48
C SER A 307 3.04 5.70 -4.43
N PHE A 308 2.63 4.58 -3.82
CA PHE A 308 3.38 3.35 -3.73
C PHE A 308 3.63 2.76 -5.13
N ILE A 309 2.56 2.60 -5.91
CA ILE A 309 2.62 2.12 -7.30
C ILE A 309 3.56 3.01 -8.14
N ARG A 310 3.48 4.34 -7.96
CA ARG A 310 4.36 5.27 -8.68
C ARG A 310 5.83 5.06 -8.28
N ASN A 311 6.14 4.90 -7.00
CA ASN A 311 7.52 4.74 -6.53
C ASN A 311 8.12 3.38 -6.91
N GLU A 312 7.34 2.29 -6.84
CA GLU A 312 7.77 0.98 -7.34
C GLU A 312 8.00 1.01 -8.85
N SER A 313 7.07 1.61 -9.62
CA SER A 313 7.24 1.73 -11.07
C SER A 313 8.51 2.48 -11.48
N ILE A 314 8.97 3.45 -10.68
CA ILE A 314 10.21 4.19 -10.91
C ILE A 314 11.44 3.32 -10.59
N LYS A 315 11.46 2.63 -9.46
CA LYS A 315 12.57 1.72 -9.09
C LYS A 315 12.72 0.56 -10.09
N ASP A 316 11.61 0.02 -10.56
CA ASP A 316 11.61 -1.10 -11.51
C ASP A 316 11.99 -0.67 -12.93
N LYS A 317 11.67 0.58 -13.31
CA LYS A 317 12.17 1.18 -14.55
C LYS A 317 13.70 1.30 -14.52
N ASP A 318 14.27 1.75 -13.41
CA ASP A 318 15.72 1.82 -13.23
C ASP A 318 16.37 0.42 -13.24
N ASP A 319 15.75 -0.58 -12.57
CA ASP A 319 16.23 -1.98 -12.59
C ASP A 319 16.16 -2.62 -13.99
N PHE A 320 15.11 -2.31 -14.77
CA PHE A 320 14.99 -2.74 -16.17
C PHE A 320 16.14 -2.20 -17.04
N PHE A 321 16.44 -0.91 -16.96
CA PHE A 321 17.55 -0.32 -17.73
C PHE A 321 18.91 -0.85 -17.27
N ASN A 322 19.09 -1.11 -15.97
CA ASN A 322 20.31 -1.70 -15.43
C ASN A 322 20.51 -3.16 -15.90
N ARG A 323 19.47 -3.98 -15.94
CA ARG A 323 19.58 -5.36 -16.47
C ARG A 323 19.76 -5.41 -17.99
N TYR A 324 19.17 -4.45 -18.70
CA TYR A 324 19.44 -4.27 -20.13
C TYR A 324 20.91 -3.92 -20.39
N HIS A 325 21.50 -3.09 -19.51
CA HIS A 325 22.93 -2.78 -19.52
C HIS A 325 23.80 -4.02 -19.28
N ASP A 326 23.44 -4.86 -18.31
CA ASP A 326 24.21 -6.07 -17.96
C ASP A 326 24.20 -7.14 -19.07
N ILE A 327 23.13 -7.25 -19.85
CA ILE A 327 22.99 -8.26 -20.91
C ILE A 327 23.76 -7.86 -22.19
N LEU A 328 23.85 -6.56 -22.49
CA LEU A 328 24.38 -6.06 -23.77
C LEU A 328 25.65 -5.20 -23.63
N GLY A 329 26.05 -4.85 -22.41
CA GLY A 329 27.27 -4.08 -22.11
C GLY A 329 27.20 -2.60 -22.51
N VAL A 330 25.99 -2.00 -22.59
CA VAL A 330 25.78 -0.60 -22.98
C VAL A 330 24.56 0.03 -22.30
N ASP A 331 24.64 1.32 -21.98
CA ASP A 331 23.69 2.11 -21.18
C ASP A 331 22.28 2.21 -21.82
N GLY A 332 21.26 1.66 -21.16
CA GLY A 332 19.94 1.38 -21.74
C GLY A 332 19.09 2.61 -22.10
N GLU A 333 19.28 3.74 -21.41
CA GLU A 333 18.51 4.97 -21.64
C GLU A 333 18.80 5.61 -23.01
N GLN A 334 19.95 5.31 -23.64
CA GLN A 334 20.32 5.89 -24.93
C GLN A 334 19.75 5.13 -26.14
N TYR A 335 19.28 3.88 -25.99
CA TYR A 335 19.08 2.98 -27.13
C TYR A 335 17.65 2.52 -27.40
N LEU A 336 16.75 2.55 -26.41
CA LEU A 336 15.38 2.04 -26.54
C LEU A 336 14.37 3.16 -26.29
N THR A 337 13.61 3.55 -27.32
CA THR A 337 12.44 4.43 -27.13
C THR A 337 11.18 3.60 -27.34
N ILE A 338 10.43 3.40 -26.24
CA ILE A 338 9.11 2.77 -26.27
C ILE A 338 8.11 3.86 -26.62
N SER A 339 7.34 3.65 -27.69
CA SER A 339 6.26 4.55 -28.05
C SER A 339 5.00 3.76 -28.33
N ASN A 340 3.88 4.20 -27.77
CA ASN A 340 2.60 3.52 -27.95
C ASN A 340 1.75 4.30 -28.96
N LYS A 341 1.19 3.61 -29.96
CA LYS A 341 0.17 4.15 -30.86
C LYS A 341 -1.11 3.35 -30.67
N MET A 342 -2.16 4.02 -30.22
CA MET A 342 -3.48 3.40 -30.05
C MET A 342 -4.35 3.70 -31.27
N LYS A 343 -4.86 2.65 -31.93
CA LYS A 343 -5.87 2.77 -33.00
C LYS A 343 -7.16 2.12 -32.51
N MET A 344 -8.22 2.92 -32.37
CA MET A 344 -9.55 2.40 -32.12
C MET A 344 -10.24 2.11 -33.45
N THR A 345 -10.62 0.85 -33.67
CA THR A 345 -11.47 0.43 -34.78
C THR A 345 -12.89 0.25 -34.26
N PRO A 346 -13.87 1.08 -34.69
CA PRO A 346 -15.25 0.93 -34.27
C PRO A 346 -15.84 -0.28 -35.00
N ASN A 347 -15.90 -1.44 -34.36
CA ASN A 347 -16.71 -2.55 -34.85
C ASN A 347 -17.95 -2.71 -33.95
N THR A 348 -19.10 -2.66 -34.59
CA THR A 348 -20.45 -2.64 -34.01
C THR A 348 -20.78 -3.94 -33.30
N SER A 349 -20.33 -4.06 -32.05
CA SER A 349 -20.90 -4.86 -30.95
C SER A 349 -19.90 -5.07 -29.80
N VAL A 350 -18.60 -4.75 -30.02
CA VAL A 350 -17.53 -4.87 -29.02
C VAL A 350 -16.55 -3.72 -29.21
N LYS A 351 -16.34 -2.88 -28.19
CA LYS A 351 -15.27 -1.86 -28.21
C LYS A 351 -13.92 -2.58 -28.07
N THR A 352 -13.26 -2.88 -29.18
CA THR A 352 -11.88 -3.38 -29.15
C THR A 352 -10.87 -2.24 -29.29
N ALA A 353 -9.92 -2.20 -28.38
CA ALA A 353 -8.75 -1.34 -28.46
C ALA A 353 -7.58 -2.13 -29.05
N ASN A 354 -7.01 -1.66 -30.16
CA ASN A 354 -5.72 -2.15 -30.67
C ASN A 354 -4.61 -1.22 -30.17
N VAL A 355 -3.71 -1.79 -29.39
CA VAL A 355 -2.53 -1.11 -28.85
C VAL A 355 -1.33 -1.60 -29.61
N GLU A 356 -0.65 -0.70 -30.32
CA GLU A 356 0.60 -0.98 -31.03
C GLU A 356 1.76 -0.43 -30.18
N ILE A 357 2.57 -1.34 -29.61
CA ILE A 357 3.77 -0.98 -28.84
C ILE A 357 4.96 -1.01 -29.79
N LEU A 358 5.57 0.13 -30.07
CA LEU A 358 6.75 0.25 -30.94
C LEU A 358 8.02 0.35 -30.12
N PHE A 359 8.91 -0.64 -30.29
CA PHE A 359 10.28 -0.58 -29.81
C PHE A 359 11.17 0.00 -30.89
N ASN A 360 11.71 1.21 -30.67
CA ASN A 360 12.66 1.84 -31.61
C ASN A 360 14.08 1.68 -31.08
N LEU A 361 14.97 1.12 -31.91
CA LEU A 361 16.41 1.10 -31.64
C LEU A 361 17.09 2.31 -32.28
N ASN A 362 17.92 3.00 -31.50
CA ASN A 362 18.68 4.17 -31.96
C ASN A 362 20.04 3.83 -32.61
N LYS A 363 20.37 2.53 -32.77
CA LYS A 363 21.60 2.06 -33.42
C LYS A 363 21.38 0.75 -34.17
N GLU A 364 22.18 0.51 -35.21
CA GLU A 364 22.20 -0.77 -35.91
C GLU A 364 22.68 -1.90 -34.98
N ILE A 365 21.85 -2.91 -34.82
CA ILE A 365 22.17 -4.17 -34.14
C ILE A 365 22.35 -5.31 -35.14
N THR A 366 23.18 -6.29 -34.77
CA THR A 366 23.44 -7.49 -35.57
C THR A 366 22.22 -8.38 -35.69
N PHE A 367 22.21 -9.29 -36.67
CA PHE A 367 21.11 -10.25 -36.85
C PHE A 367 20.88 -11.13 -35.61
N ILE A 368 21.96 -11.55 -34.93
CA ILE A 368 21.88 -12.39 -33.72
C ILE A 368 21.24 -11.63 -32.55
N GLU A 369 21.60 -10.36 -32.36
CA GLU A 369 21.01 -9.50 -31.34
C GLU A 369 19.53 -9.22 -31.63
N ARG A 370 19.15 -9.05 -32.91
CA ARG A 370 17.74 -8.90 -33.32
C ARG A 370 16.91 -10.12 -32.97
N THR A 371 17.43 -11.32 -33.23
CA THR A 371 16.74 -12.58 -32.93
C THR A 371 16.58 -12.76 -31.42
N ARG A 372 17.64 -12.52 -30.63
CA ARG A 372 17.55 -12.60 -29.16
C ARG A 372 16.56 -11.60 -28.57
N LEU A 373 16.53 -10.37 -29.07
CA LEU A 373 15.58 -9.36 -28.63
C LEU A 373 14.14 -9.74 -29.02
N ARG A 374 13.94 -10.24 -30.25
CA ARG A 374 12.65 -10.76 -30.70
C ARG A 374 12.15 -11.90 -29.83
N ASP A 375 12.99 -12.89 -29.56
CA ASP A 375 12.63 -14.07 -28.78
C ASP A 375 12.32 -13.66 -27.34
N PHE A 376 13.16 -12.81 -26.74
CA PHE A 376 12.90 -12.23 -25.43
C PHE A 376 11.54 -11.50 -25.39
N ILE A 377 11.21 -10.65 -26.35
CA ILE A 377 9.92 -9.94 -26.33
C ILE A 377 8.75 -10.92 -26.59
N THR A 378 8.90 -11.84 -27.54
CA THR A 378 7.83 -12.79 -27.94
C THR A 378 7.50 -13.76 -26.80
N ASP A 379 8.51 -14.34 -26.15
CA ASP A 379 8.37 -15.26 -25.02
C ASP A 379 7.82 -14.57 -23.77
N ASN A 380 8.02 -13.26 -23.66
CA ASN A 380 7.48 -12.48 -22.57
C ASN A 380 6.01 -12.10 -22.78
N PHE A 381 5.53 -11.86 -24.02
CA PHE A 381 4.19 -11.30 -24.27
C PHE A 381 3.09 -12.27 -24.75
N ASN A 382 3.42 -13.40 -25.39
CA ASN A 382 2.41 -14.26 -26.05
C ASN A 382 1.59 -15.17 -25.10
N PHE A 383 1.89 -15.23 -23.80
CA PHE A 383 1.34 -16.29 -22.94
C PHE A 383 -0.04 -15.99 -22.32
N HIS A 384 -0.52 -14.74 -22.30
CA HIS A 384 -1.72 -14.36 -21.53
C HIS A 384 -2.73 -13.45 -22.26
N TYR A 385 -2.40 -12.89 -23.41
CA TYR A 385 -3.35 -12.13 -24.22
C TYR A 385 -3.65 -12.92 -25.49
N ASN A 386 -4.90 -12.90 -25.97
CA ASN A 386 -5.23 -13.38 -27.31
C ASN A 386 -4.55 -12.45 -28.33
N VAL A 387 -3.23 -12.59 -28.48
CA VAL A 387 -2.42 -11.91 -29.48
C VAL A 387 -2.88 -12.47 -30.82
N ILE A 388 -3.70 -11.68 -31.52
CA ILE A 388 -4.34 -12.14 -32.77
C ILE A 388 -3.31 -12.16 -33.90
N GLU A 389 -2.34 -11.25 -33.89
CA GLU A 389 -1.33 -11.15 -34.95
C GLU A 389 -0.04 -10.49 -34.43
N VAL A 390 1.11 -11.12 -34.70
CA VAL A 390 2.44 -10.57 -34.49
C VAL A 390 2.98 -10.18 -35.86
N ASP A 391 2.86 -8.90 -36.21
CA ASP A 391 3.32 -8.43 -37.51
C ASP A 391 4.74 -7.86 -37.39
N THR A 392 5.73 -8.60 -37.89
CA THR A 392 7.12 -8.12 -37.98
C THR A 392 7.31 -7.45 -39.33
N HIS A 393 7.03 -6.16 -39.44
CA HIS A 393 7.35 -5.42 -40.65
C HIS A 393 8.83 -5.02 -40.66
N LEU A 394 9.64 -5.81 -41.37
CA LEU A 394 11.01 -5.48 -41.75
C LEU A 394 10.98 -4.45 -42.87
N TYR A 395 10.84 -3.16 -42.54
CA TYR A 395 11.16 -2.11 -43.49
C TYR A 395 12.67 -1.86 -43.48
N GLU A 396 13.26 -1.87 -44.68
CA GLU A 396 14.68 -1.72 -44.92
C GLU A 396 15.28 -0.45 -44.30
N ILE A 397 16.53 -0.59 -43.86
CA ILE A 397 17.52 0.42 -43.45
C ILE A 397 17.42 0.89 -41.97
N SER A 398 18.40 0.40 -41.18
CA SER A 398 18.91 0.84 -39.87
C SER A 398 18.01 0.93 -38.63
N LYS A 399 16.71 0.61 -38.68
CA LYS A 399 15.84 0.58 -37.48
C LYS A 399 15.08 -0.74 -37.33
N PHE A 400 15.17 -1.35 -36.15
CA PHE A 400 14.31 -2.48 -35.77
C PHE A 400 13.04 -1.88 -35.16
N ASN A 401 11.89 -2.10 -35.80
CA ASN A 401 10.59 -1.75 -35.26
C ASN A 401 9.87 -3.06 -34.93
N TYR A 402 9.62 -3.29 -33.65
CA TYR A 402 8.82 -4.42 -33.18
C TYR A 402 7.48 -3.89 -32.71
N SER A 403 6.39 -4.40 -33.26
CA SER A 403 5.01 -4.03 -32.94
C SER A 403 4.25 -5.22 -32.36
N ILE A 404 3.75 -5.07 -31.13
CA ILE A 404 2.78 -6.00 -30.54
C ILE A 404 1.41 -5.36 -30.64
N SER A 405 0.45 -6.07 -31.24
CA SER A 405 -0.96 -5.66 -31.30
C SER A 405 -1.77 -6.43 -30.26
N LEU A 406 -2.24 -5.73 -29.23
CA LEU A 406 -3.10 -6.30 -28.18
C LEU A 406 -4.56 -5.92 -28.45
N ASN A 407 -5.46 -6.91 -28.51
CA ASN A 407 -6.91 -6.68 -28.58
C ASN A 407 -7.54 -6.82 -27.19
N TYR A 408 -8.07 -5.71 -26.66
CA TYR A 408 -8.80 -5.70 -25.38
C TYR A 408 -10.30 -5.61 -25.59
N LEU A 409 -11.08 -6.36 -24.80
CA LEU A 409 -12.52 -6.18 -24.66
C LEU A 409 -12.77 -5.09 -23.61
N MET A 410 -13.21 -3.89 -24.03
CA MET A 410 -13.53 -2.81 -23.10
C MET A 410 -15.01 -2.91 -22.70
N GLU A 411 -15.31 -3.47 -21.53
CA GLU A 411 -16.63 -3.28 -20.91
C GLU A 411 -16.64 -1.92 -20.20
N ASP A 412 -17.45 -1.01 -20.74
CA ASP A 412 -17.84 0.30 -20.21
C ASP A 412 -16.77 1.16 -19.54
N ILE A 413 -15.89 1.78 -20.34
CA ILE A 413 -15.23 3.01 -19.90
C ILE A 413 -15.09 4.04 -21.05
N GLU A 414 -15.64 5.24 -20.84
CA GLU A 414 -15.33 6.45 -21.63
C GLU A 414 -13.99 7.00 -21.13
N ILE A 415 -12.89 6.49 -21.69
CA ILE A 415 -11.54 6.96 -21.37
C ILE A 415 -10.97 7.72 -22.56
N SER A 416 -10.35 8.87 -22.31
CA SER A 416 -9.65 9.64 -23.34
C SER A 416 -8.36 8.92 -23.79
N ARG A 417 -7.89 9.18 -25.03
CA ARG A 417 -6.67 8.56 -25.60
C ARG A 417 -5.43 8.61 -24.69
N ARG A 418 -5.33 9.64 -23.83
CA ARG A 418 -4.20 9.83 -22.91
C ARG A 418 -4.28 8.90 -21.72
N GLU A 419 -5.44 8.82 -21.10
CA GLU A 419 -5.68 7.98 -19.92
C GLU A 419 -5.61 6.49 -20.27
N VAL A 420 -6.01 6.08 -21.49
CA VAL A 420 -5.79 4.69 -21.94
C VAL A 420 -4.30 4.41 -22.17
N GLY A 421 -3.55 5.39 -22.70
CA GLY A 421 -2.10 5.27 -22.87
C GLY A 421 -1.37 5.09 -21.53
N GLU A 422 -1.70 5.91 -20.54
CA GLU A 422 -1.16 5.82 -19.18
C GLU A 422 -1.60 4.52 -18.47
N TYR A 423 -2.84 4.07 -18.68
CA TYR A 423 -3.36 2.80 -18.13
C TYR A 423 -2.65 1.57 -18.74
N LEU A 424 -2.37 1.57 -20.04
CA LEU A 424 -1.65 0.50 -20.73
C LEU A 424 -0.17 0.45 -20.35
N GLU A 425 0.45 1.61 -20.14
CA GLU A 425 1.82 1.72 -19.64
C GLU A 425 1.92 1.15 -18.20
N ARG A 426 0.92 1.43 -17.36
CA ARG A 426 0.78 0.82 -16.01
C ARG A 426 0.55 -0.70 -16.07
N LEU A 427 -0.27 -1.19 -17.00
CA LEU A 427 -0.52 -2.62 -17.21
C LEU A 427 0.70 -3.39 -17.70
N LEU A 428 1.52 -2.76 -18.55
CA LEU A 428 2.80 -3.32 -19.03
C LEU A 428 3.81 -3.48 -17.89
N ILE A 429 3.83 -2.53 -16.95
CA ILE A 429 4.65 -2.58 -15.74
C ILE A 429 4.12 -3.65 -14.78
N GLN A 430 2.80 -3.69 -14.54
CA GLN A 430 2.14 -4.72 -13.71
C GLN A 430 2.41 -6.15 -14.22
N PHE A 431 2.43 -6.35 -15.54
CA PHE A 431 2.71 -7.64 -16.17
C PHE A 431 4.15 -8.14 -15.93
N TYR A 432 5.11 -7.23 -15.76
CA TYR A 432 6.50 -7.58 -15.43
C TYR A 432 6.63 -8.01 -13.95
N ILE A 433 5.90 -7.34 -13.06
CA ILE A 433 5.83 -7.65 -11.62
C ILE A 433 5.30 -9.08 -11.39
N ASP A 434 4.20 -9.46 -12.05
CA ASP A 434 3.56 -10.77 -11.86
C ASP A 434 4.44 -11.95 -12.33
N ARG A 435 5.31 -11.75 -13.33
CA ARG A 435 6.20 -12.80 -13.86
C ARG A 435 7.45 -12.99 -13.00
N HIS A 436 8.01 -11.92 -12.44
CA HIS A 436 9.19 -12.06 -11.58
C HIS A 436 8.88 -12.73 -10.23
N LEU A 437 7.67 -12.50 -9.69
CA LEU A 437 7.18 -13.23 -8.52
C LEU A 437 6.99 -14.73 -8.80
N LYS A 438 6.61 -15.12 -10.02
CA LYS A 438 6.43 -16.53 -10.42
C LYS A 438 7.73 -17.26 -10.77
N ILE A 439 8.69 -16.59 -11.41
CA ILE A 439 9.97 -17.22 -11.79
C ILE A 439 10.86 -17.45 -10.56
N LEU A 440 10.83 -16.55 -9.57
CA LEU A 440 11.51 -16.77 -8.27
C LEU A 440 10.94 -17.94 -7.47
N HIS A 441 9.70 -18.37 -7.73
CA HIS A 441 9.10 -19.52 -7.07
C HIS A 441 9.48 -20.87 -7.72
N ASN A 442 9.92 -20.87 -8.99
CA ASN A 442 10.30 -22.09 -9.70
C ASN A 442 11.81 -22.30 -9.84
N SER A 443 12.66 -21.30 -9.56
CA SER A 443 14.13 -21.46 -9.58
C SER A 443 14.75 -21.85 -8.22
N VAL A 444 13.94 -22.33 -7.26
CA VAL A 444 14.41 -22.93 -5.98
C VAL A 444 14.09 -24.44 -5.92
N LYS A 445 13.63 -25.04 -7.02
CA LYS A 445 13.50 -26.51 -7.16
C LYS A 445 13.99 -26.98 -8.53
N GLU A 446 15.27 -26.80 -8.77
CA GLU A 446 16.18 -27.60 -9.60
C GLU A 446 17.61 -27.16 -9.25
#